data_AF-A0A1Y1MBD0-F1
#
_entry.id   AF-A0A1Y1MBD0-F1
#
_cell.length_a   1.000
_cell.length_b   1.000
_cell.length_c   1.000
_cell.angle_alpha   90.00
_cell.angle_beta   90.00
_cell.angle_gamma   90.00
#
_symmetry.space_group_name_H-M   'P 1'
#
loop_
_entity.id
_entity.type
_entity.pdbx_description
1 polymer ?
#
loop_
_entity_poly.entity_id
_entity_poly.type
_entity_poly.pdbx_seq_one_letter_code
_entity_poly.pdbx_strand_id
1 'polypeptide(L)'
;MKLLVLILIGLAVVASKVSDDIIEKWENKISAFKDKCLKAHGADSEVIHSIIKHLKFADHDQGTKCFYKCIYLDLDVFDSNGHFSAEKFVKTMPWLAQESASKCATQTESEHDDKCEKSYQMAKCILNDLSA
;
A
#
# COMPACT_ATOMS: atom_id res chain seq x y z
N MET A 1 45.20 -27.15 20.20
CA MET A 1 45.13 -25.68 20.42
C MET A 1 44.74 -25.04 19.10
N LYS A 2 43.54 -24.45 19.03
CA LYS A 2 43.12 -23.32 18.18
C LYS A 2 43.12 -23.61 16.65
N LEU A 3 42.10 -23.33 15.85
CA LEU A 3 41.01 -22.36 15.95
C LEU A 3 39.93 -22.81 14.93
N LEU A 4 38.70 -23.10 15.36
CA LEU A 4 37.55 -23.21 14.45
C LEU A 4 37.11 -21.77 14.13
N VAL A 5 37.48 -21.27 12.95
CA VAL A 5 36.99 -19.97 12.46
C VAL A 5 35.55 -20.18 11.98
N LEU A 6 34.60 -19.98 12.90
CA LEU A 6 33.19 -19.83 12.58
C LEU A 6 33.01 -18.48 11.89
N ILE A 7 33.00 -18.51 10.56
CA ILE A 7 32.60 -17.38 9.72
C ILE A 7 31.08 -17.20 9.91
N LEU A 8 30.70 -16.40 10.90
CA LEU A 8 29.37 -15.83 11.00
C LEU A 8 29.29 -14.69 9.99
N ILE A 9 29.05 -15.02 8.71
CA ILE A 9 28.51 -14.02 7.77
C ILE A 9 27.09 -13.75 8.24
N GLY A 10 26.95 -12.74 9.10
CA GLY A 10 25.66 -12.15 9.37
C GLY A 10 25.12 -11.65 8.02
N LEU A 11 24.05 -12.29 7.54
CA LEU A 11 23.17 -11.69 6.55
C LEU A 11 22.65 -10.40 7.18
N ALA A 12 23.33 -9.28 6.93
CA ALA A 12 22.75 -7.98 7.14
C ALA A 12 21.56 -7.92 6.18
N VAL A 13 20.37 -8.23 6.70
CA VAL A 13 19.12 -7.91 6.03
C VAL A 13 19.12 -6.38 5.97
N VAL A 14 19.53 -5.83 4.83
CA VAL A 14 19.36 -4.40 4.56
C VAL A 14 17.86 -4.20 4.52
N ALA A 15 17.30 -3.60 5.56
CA ALA A 15 15.91 -3.19 5.56
C ALA A 15 15.79 -2.03 4.57
N SER A 16 15.34 -2.31 3.35
CA SER A 16 14.94 -1.34 2.35
C SER A 16 13.73 -0.58 2.89
N LYS A 17 13.91 0.73 3.15
CA LYS A 17 12.88 1.62 3.68
C LYS A 17 12.33 2.46 2.53
N VAL A 18 11.01 2.51 2.38
CA VAL A 18 10.37 3.52 1.52
C VAL A 18 10.77 4.91 2.00
N SER A 19 11.16 5.78 1.07
CA SER A 19 11.61 7.14 1.41
C SER A 19 10.47 7.97 2.00
N ASP A 20 10.82 8.88 2.91
CA ASP A 20 9.83 9.78 3.53
C ASP A 20 9.16 10.70 2.46
N ASP A 21 9.85 10.99 1.34
CA ASP A 21 9.31 11.72 0.17
C ASP A 21 8.13 10.98 -0.49
N ILE A 22 8.20 9.66 -0.64
CA ILE A 22 7.08 8.88 -1.20
C ILE A 22 5.88 8.89 -0.25
N ILE A 23 6.13 8.79 1.06
CA ILE A 23 5.08 8.88 2.09
C ILE A 23 4.39 10.24 2.03
N GLU A 24 5.16 11.32 1.95
CA GLU A 24 4.63 12.68 1.82
C GLU A 24 3.81 12.87 0.53
N LYS A 25 4.31 12.37 -0.60
CA LYS A 25 3.57 12.38 -1.88
C LYS A 25 2.23 11.66 -1.78
N TRP A 26 2.20 10.50 -1.12
CA TRP A 26 0.96 9.77 -0.86
C TRP A 26 0.01 10.55 0.04
N GLU A 27 0.49 11.06 1.19
CA GLU A 27 -0.37 11.85 2.11
C GLU A 27 -0.97 13.08 1.44
N ASN A 28 -0.17 13.82 0.67
CA ASN A 28 -0.63 14.98 -0.07
C ASN A 28 -1.67 14.60 -1.13
N LYS A 29 -1.46 13.47 -1.84
CA LYS A 29 -2.38 12.97 -2.87
C LYS A 29 -3.76 12.65 -2.31
N ILE A 30 -3.84 12.10 -1.10
CA ILE A 30 -5.10 11.66 -0.51
C ILE A 30 -5.73 12.69 0.43
N SER A 31 -5.04 13.80 0.72
CA SER A 31 -5.42 14.79 1.74
C SER A 31 -6.86 15.29 1.59
N ALA A 32 -7.30 15.60 0.37
CA ALA A 32 -8.66 16.08 0.08
C ALA A 32 -9.77 15.03 0.33
N PHE A 33 -9.41 13.76 0.43
CA PHE A 33 -10.34 12.64 0.54
C PHE A 33 -10.25 11.90 1.89
N LYS A 34 -9.18 12.14 2.65
CA LYS A 34 -8.89 11.41 3.90
C LYS A 34 -10.04 11.49 4.89
N ASP A 35 -10.49 12.68 5.26
CA ASP A 35 -11.54 12.87 6.27
C ASP A 35 -12.88 12.25 5.88
N LYS A 36 -13.27 12.39 4.60
CA LYS A 36 -14.53 11.81 4.13
C LYS A 36 -14.47 10.27 4.12
N CYS A 37 -13.33 9.70 3.72
CA CYS A 37 -13.17 8.25 3.66
C CYS A 37 -13.04 7.61 5.06
N LEU A 38 -12.42 8.30 6.01
CA LEU A 38 -12.42 7.89 7.42
C LEU A 38 -13.86 7.81 7.96
N LYS A 39 -14.64 8.89 7.77
CA LYS A 39 -16.02 8.99 8.27
C LYS A 39 -16.97 8.00 7.58
N ALA A 40 -16.87 7.82 6.27
CA ALA A 40 -17.79 6.96 5.50
C ALA A 40 -17.73 5.48 5.91
N HIS A 41 -16.59 5.02 6.41
CA HIS A 41 -16.37 3.61 6.72
C HIS A 41 -16.03 3.35 8.19
N GLY A 42 -16.03 4.38 9.04
CA GLY A 42 -15.68 4.24 10.45
C GLY A 42 -14.24 3.76 10.66
N ALA A 43 -13.33 4.08 9.74
CA ALA A 43 -11.93 3.71 9.85
C ALA A 43 -11.28 4.53 10.96
N ASP A 44 -10.50 3.85 11.81
CA ASP A 44 -9.76 4.51 12.90
C ASP A 44 -8.63 5.37 12.31
N SER A 45 -8.63 6.67 12.66
CA SER A 45 -7.65 7.63 12.14
C SER A 45 -6.23 7.34 12.62
N GLU A 46 -6.05 6.81 13.83
CA GLU A 46 -4.74 6.45 14.38
C GLU A 46 -4.20 5.21 13.69
N VAL A 47 -5.06 4.23 13.39
CA VAL A 47 -4.69 3.06 12.58
C VAL A 47 -4.23 3.49 11.19
N ILE A 48 -5.01 4.32 10.48
CA ILE A 48 -4.62 4.82 9.15
C ILE A 48 -3.32 5.63 9.21
N HIS A 49 -3.16 6.48 10.22
CA HIS A 49 -1.92 7.24 10.42
C HIS A 49 -0.72 6.30 10.63
N SER A 50 -0.87 5.29 11.48
CA SER A 50 0.17 4.30 11.76
C SER A 50 0.54 3.51 10.50
N ILE A 51 -0.43 3.06 9.71
CA ILE A 51 -0.18 2.35 8.45
C ILE A 51 0.63 3.24 7.49
N ILE A 52 0.24 4.50 7.32
CA ILE A 52 0.91 5.42 6.39
C ILE A 52 2.31 5.80 6.86
N LYS A 53 2.48 6.13 8.15
CA LYS A 53 3.77 6.61 8.69
C LYS A 53 4.76 5.50 9.01
N HIS A 54 4.27 4.34 9.44
CA HIS A 54 5.11 3.23 9.86
C HIS A 54 5.11 2.07 8.88
N LEU A 55 4.30 2.14 7.81
CA LEU A 55 4.27 1.15 6.74
C LEU A 55 3.93 -0.26 7.26
N LYS A 56 3.16 -0.33 8.35
CA LYS A 56 2.77 -1.58 9.01
C LYS A 56 1.41 -2.03 8.51
N PHE A 57 1.41 -2.84 7.45
CA PHE A 57 0.21 -3.45 6.89
C PHE A 57 -0.02 -4.84 7.53
N ALA A 58 -0.72 -4.87 8.67
CA ALA A 58 -1.27 -6.10 9.25
C ALA A 58 -2.67 -6.39 8.70
N ASP A 59 -3.32 -7.47 9.15
CA ASP A 59 -4.76 -7.58 8.92
C ASP A 59 -5.49 -6.58 9.82
N HIS A 60 -6.37 -5.77 9.22
CA HIS A 60 -7.18 -4.78 9.90
C HIS A 60 -8.67 -5.00 9.65
N ASP A 61 -9.50 -4.25 10.37
CA ASP A 61 -10.94 -4.29 10.22
C ASP A 61 -11.43 -3.83 8.83
N GLN A 62 -12.72 -4.08 8.56
CA GLN A 62 -13.35 -3.73 7.30
C GLN A 62 -13.38 -2.22 7.05
N GLY A 63 -13.45 -1.39 8.09
CA GLY A 63 -13.44 0.07 7.97
C GLY A 63 -12.12 0.56 7.37
N THR A 64 -11.01 0.09 7.94
CA THR A 64 -9.63 0.34 7.49
C THR A 64 -9.42 -0.12 6.05
N LYS A 65 -9.91 -1.31 5.70
CA LYS A 65 -9.83 -1.81 4.32
C LYS A 65 -10.64 -0.95 3.35
N CYS A 66 -11.86 -0.59 3.73
CA CYS A 66 -12.74 0.23 2.90
C CYS A 66 -12.28 1.69 2.79
N PHE A 67 -11.46 2.20 3.71
CA PHE A 67 -10.80 3.49 3.55
C PHE A 67 -10.01 3.55 2.24
N TYR A 68 -9.19 2.54 1.93
CA TYR A 68 -8.41 2.50 0.69
C TYR A 68 -9.29 2.42 -0.55
N LYS A 69 -10.38 1.64 -0.49
CA LYS A 69 -11.37 1.60 -1.57
C LYS A 69 -11.95 2.97 -1.87
N CYS A 70 -12.35 3.70 -0.83
CA CYS A 70 -12.90 5.05 -0.97
C CYS A 70 -11.88 5.99 -1.64
N ILE A 71 -10.63 5.99 -1.15
CA ILE A 71 -9.55 6.78 -1.75
C ILE A 71 -9.34 6.43 -3.23
N TYR A 72 -9.31 5.15 -3.59
CA TYR A 72 -9.04 4.73 -4.98
C TYR A 72 -10.19 4.98 -5.95
N LEU A 73 -11.44 4.94 -5.47
CA LEU A 73 -12.60 5.37 -6.26
C LEU A 73 -12.53 6.87 -6.55
N ASP A 74 -12.18 7.69 -5.56
CA ASP A 74 -12.07 9.15 -5.73
C ASP A 74 -10.89 9.59 -6.59
N LEU A 75 -9.82 8.81 -6.58
CA LEU A 75 -8.68 8.99 -7.48
C LEU A 75 -8.95 8.44 -8.90
N ASP A 76 -10.11 7.83 -9.14
CA ASP A 76 -10.49 7.18 -10.41
C ASP A 76 -9.47 6.10 -10.85
N VAL A 77 -8.77 5.46 -9.91
CA VAL A 77 -7.81 4.38 -10.21
C VAL A 77 -8.41 2.98 -9.99
N PHE A 78 -9.56 2.92 -9.31
CA PHE A 78 -10.35 1.72 -9.06
C PHE A 78 -11.79 1.98 -9.47
N ASP A 79 -12.38 1.11 -10.28
CA ASP A 79 -13.73 1.33 -10.80
C ASP A 79 -14.83 0.73 -9.90
N SER A 80 -16.08 1.02 -10.25
CA SER A 80 -17.25 0.50 -9.52
C SER A 80 -17.42 -1.01 -9.64
N ASN A 81 -16.76 -1.68 -10.60
CA ASN A 81 -16.79 -3.12 -10.76
C ASN A 81 -15.72 -3.81 -9.90
N GLY A 82 -14.73 -3.05 -9.40
CA GLY A 82 -13.67 -3.52 -8.55
C GLY A 82 -12.41 -3.89 -9.32
N HIS A 83 -12.10 -3.16 -10.39
CA HIS A 83 -10.94 -3.35 -11.24
C HIS A 83 -10.00 -2.15 -11.14
N PHE A 84 -8.69 -2.42 -11.06
CA PHE A 84 -7.66 -1.38 -11.06
C PHE A 84 -7.20 -1.06 -12.48
N SER A 85 -7.02 0.22 -12.77
CA SER A 85 -6.33 0.63 -13.99
C SER A 85 -4.90 1.04 -13.67
N ALA A 86 -3.93 0.19 -14.01
CA ALA A 86 -2.52 0.47 -13.77
C ALA A 86 -2.06 1.76 -14.48
N GLU A 87 -2.58 2.03 -15.69
CA GLU A 87 -2.33 3.28 -16.42
C GLU A 87 -2.81 4.50 -15.63
N LYS A 88 -4.07 4.49 -15.15
CA LYS A 88 -4.59 5.58 -14.32
C LYS A 88 -3.83 5.70 -13.00
N PHE A 89 -3.39 4.57 -12.44
CA PHE A 89 -2.60 4.52 -11.21
C PHE A 89 -1.30 5.32 -11.36
N VAL A 90 -0.49 5.04 -12.39
CA VAL A 90 0.78 5.77 -12.60
C VAL A 90 0.57 7.20 -13.08
N LYS A 91 -0.49 7.47 -13.85
CA LYS A 91 -0.84 8.84 -14.23
C LYS A 91 -1.18 9.69 -13.00
N THR A 92 -1.87 9.08 -12.03
CA THR A 92 -2.30 9.75 -10.79
C THR A 92 -1.19 9.82 -9.75
N MET A 93 -0.33 8.80 -9.71
CA MET A 93 0.78 8.62 -8.77
C MET A 93 2.08 8.33 -9.55
N PRO A 94 2.68 9.36 -10.19
CA PRO A 94 3.80 9.19 -11.13
C PRO A 94 5.13 8.79 -10.48
N TRP A 95 5.18 8.69 -9.15
CA TRP A 95 6.31 8.10 -8.42
C TRP A 95 6.28 6.58 -8.40
N LEU A 96 5.22 5.95 -8.90
CA LEU A 96 5.10 4.49 -9.03
C LEU A 96 5.48 4.05 -10.45
N ALA A 97 6.16 2.91 -10.54
CA ALA A 97 6.44 2.28 -11.83
C ALA A 97 5.19 1.59 -12.39
N GLN A 98 5.03 1.62 -13.72
CA GLN A 98 3.94 0.91 -14.42
C GLN A 98 3.96 -0.59 -14.12
N GLU A 99 5.15 -1.18 -14.05
CA GLU A 99 5.33 -2.60 -13.72
C GLU A 99 4.78 -2.93 -12.33
N SER A 100 5.11 -2.10 -11.33
CA SER A 100 4.62 -2.24 -9.95
C SER A 100 3.09 -2.18 -9.89
N ALA A 101 2.50 -1.16 -10.52
CA ALA A 101 1.04 -0.98 -10.57
C ALA A 101 0.34 -2.15 -11.27
N SER A 102 0.87 -2.62 -12.41
CA SER A 102 0.32 -3.76 -13.15
C SER A 102 0.41 -5.06 -12.36
N LYS A 103 1.59 -5.36 -11.79
CA LYS A 103 1.83 -6.55 -10.97
C LYS A 103 0.85 -6.62 -9.80
N CYS A 104 0.69 -5.54 -9.06
CA CYS A 104 -0.20 -5.49 -7.90
C CYS A 104 -1.68 -5.53 -8.28
N ALA A 105 -2.08 -4.88 -9.38
CA ALA A 105 -3.44 -4.98 -9.90
C ALA A 105 -3.78 -6.44 -10.26
N THR A 106 -2.92 -7.12 -11.02
CA THR A 106 -3.13 -8.52 -11.41
C THR A 106 -3.20 -9.45 -10.21
N GLN A 107 -2.31 -9.28 -9.22
CA GLN A 107 -2.33 -10.11 -8.01
C GLN A 107 -3.66 -9.97 -7.27
N THR A 108 -4.09 -8.74 -6.99
CA THR A 108 -5.32 -8.49 -6.23
C THR A 108 -6.59 -8.91 -6.96
N GLU A 109 -6.62 -8.85 -8.29
CA GLU A 109 -7.74 -9.37 -9.09
C GLU A 109 -7.87 -10.89 -8.99
N SER A 110 -6.77 -11.61 -8.82
CA SER A 110 -6.76 -13.09 -8.76
C SER A 110 -7.04 -13.67 -7.37
N GLU A 111 -6.80 -12.89 -6.30
CA GLU A 111 -6.76 -13.41 -4.92
C GLU A 111 -7.98 -13.02 -4.08
N HIS A 112 -8.73 -11.99 -4.47
CA HIS A 112 -9.77 -11.39 -3.61
C HIS A 112 -11.01 -10.99 -4.40
N ASP A 113 -12.21 -11.19 -3.84
CA ASP A 113 -13.47 -10.73 -4.43
C ASP A 113 -14.02 -9.45 -3.79
N ASP A 114 -13.79 -9.26 -2.48
CA ASP A 114 -14.26 -8.07 -1.77
C ASP A 114 -13.48 -6.82 -2.20
N LYS A 115 -14.20 -5.76 -2.55
CA LYS A 115 -13.60 -4.53 -3.08
C LYS A 115 -12.76 -3.78 -2.04
N CYS A 116 -13.10 -3.87 -0.76
CA CYS A 116 -12.30 -3.27 0.29
C CYS A 116 -11.02 -4.07 0.52
N GLU A 117 -11.11 -5.40 0.54
CA GLU A 117 -9.95 -6.29 0.58
C GLU A 117 -9.01 -6.05 -0.60
N LYS A 118 -9.51 -6.06 -1.84
CA LYS A 118 -8.72 -5.76 -3.04
C LYS A 118 -7.94 -4.45 -2.90
N SER A 119 -8.61 -3.40 -2.41
CA SER A 119 -7.99 -2.09 -2.24
C SER A 119 -6.93 -2.07 -1.16
N TYR A 120 -7.18 -2.76 -0.05
CA TYR A 120 -6.19 -2.87 1.01
C TYR A 120 -4.95 -3.65 0.56
N GLN A 121 -5.15 -4.75 -0.16
CA GLN A 121 -4.07 -5.60 -0.67
C GLN A 121 -3.29 -4.91 -1.80
N MET A 122 -3.95 -4.06 -2.60
CA MET A 122 -3.27 -3.22 -3.59
C MET A 122 -2.28 -2.27 -2.92
N ALA A 123 -2.71 -1.59 -1.84
CA ALA A 123 -1.82 -0.72 -1.06
C ALA A 123 -0.64 -1.49 -0.45
N LYS A 124 -0.91 -2.66 0.13
CA LYS A 124 0.11 -3.54 0.72
C LYS A 124 1.12 -4.04 -0.31
N CYS A 125 0.66 -4.45 -1.49
CA CYS A 125 1.52 -4.92 -2.57
C CYS A 125 2.45 -3.82 -3.08
N ILE A 126 1.91 -2.62 -3.37
CA ILE A 126 2.71 -1.47 -3.83
C ILE A 126 3.76 -1.11 -2.78
N LEU A 127 3.38 -1.10 -1.50
CA LEU A 127 4.32 -0.84 -0.43
C LEU A 127 5.46 -1.86 -0.43
N ASN A 128 5.14 -3.15 -0.47
CA ASN A 128 6.14 -4.22 -0.49
C ASN A 128 7.08 -4.10 -1.69
N ASP A 129 6.56 -3.69 -2.85
CA ASP A 129 7.36 -3.49 -4.07
C ASP A 129 8.30 -2.28 -3.96
N LEU A 130 7.85 -1.18 -3.35
CA LEU A 130 8.68 0.00 -3.05
C LEU A 130 9.73 -0.23 -1.97
N SER A 131 9.56 -1.27 -1.16
CA SER A 131 10.46 -1.65 -0.07
C SER A 131 11.27 -2.91 -0.39
N ALA A 132 11.26 -3.37 -1.65
CA ALA A 132 12.16 -4.42 -2.14
C ALA A 132 13.45 -3.83 -2.71
#